data_AF-A0A923D5H8-F1
#
_entry.id   AF-A0A923D5H8-F1
#
_cell.length_a   1.000
_cell.length_b   1.000
_cell.length_c   1.000
_cell.angle_alpha   90.00
_cell.angle_beta   90.00
_cell.angle_gamma   90.00
#
_symmetry.space_group_name_H-M   'P 1'
#
loop_
_entity.id
_entity.type
_entity.pdbx_description
1 polymer ?
#
loop_
_entity_poly.entity_id
_entity_poly.type
_entity_poly.pdbx_seq_one_letter_code
_entity_poly.pdbx_strand_id
1 'polypeptide(L)'
;MQKQVVFYGCLWNIARTFWISSGEGAYRDIIVNFRSFNTTGFITGIALILVMLVFYPACLSAKEETAHLTFEKGKVSKKDTYFHTIKRGDTLSSLVSSVYKPVSGATRKKIYDAIKQLNPRMKSLHVIYAGQEIRLPKKRMFPGARVATIDGTTTGLEKLEEAPPDAPLLAIPDYRMAVVREVVTRMNGSLTTTGNYYIPLPQSGQISIDCARIPVVELADGSIILLDFSQRMSASLKNIITGHWPSYRLVSVRLSDETPRILQKVMNASKAYAMTKIQKPVEIGKAPQLQIASGWLVVEKSADGGKKALQLITFLQDRQDILPKAFIAEAKRNGLIITEVIQGHGVVEPPEIRHQALSIPDLRSSNHMDTILNLLNIFNLQPSRNTDEQIFDQSRDGFNLSVKADLMIRQGAKRTMFHAKPLPGQFTAILRENGVESVLLTQDDSRRTAIEKTLAGLGLVFSSGVFSFSVPQKAGKPRGAIRFPAIRVAVNQSLKYLIEFDMDKDLYQLLHQQWEADLIKY
;
A
#
# COMPACT_ATOMS: atom_id res chain seq x y z
N MET A 1 34.52 -7.87 -1.19
CA MET A 1 33.10 -8.27 -1.28
C MET A 1 32.38 -7.34 -2.24
N GLN A 2 32.32 -7.73 -3.51
CA GLN A 2 31.48 -7.10 -4.52
C GLN A 2 31.22 -8.16 -5.62
N LYS A 3 29.97 -8.21 -6.09
CA LYS A 3 29.45 -8.91 -7.27
C LYS A 3 29.06 -10.39 -7.11
N GLN A 4 27.81 -10.59 -6.69
CA GLN A 4 26.90 -11.58 -7.29
C GLN A 4 25.59 -10.85 -7.61
N VAL A 5 24.75 -11.44 -8.45
CA VAL A 5 23.51 -10.91 -9.06
C VAL A 5 23.71 -10.24 -10.42
N VAL A 6 24.26 -11.01 -11.37
CA VAL A 6 23.88 -10.96 -12.79
C VAL A 6 23.80 -12.42 -13.25
N PHE A 7 22.77 -13.16 -12.85
CA PHE A 7 22.57 -14.54 -13.37
C PHE A 7 21.12 -15.07 -13.30
N TYR A 8 20.11 -14.21 -13.09
CA TYR A 8 18.69 -14.63 -13.10
C TYR A 8 17.90 -14.20 -14.36
N GLY A 9 18.55 -13.59 -15.36
CA GLY A 9 17.88 -13.12 -16.58
C GLY A 9 17.68 -14.17 -17.68
N CYS A 10 18.46 -15.25 -17.70
CA CYS A 10 18.45 -16.22 -18.82
C CYS A 10 17.47 -17.38 -18.66
N LEU A 11 16.98 -17.67 -17.45
CA LEU A 11 16.05 -18.80 -17.20
C LEU A 11 14.56 -18.42 -17.36
N TRP A 12 14.23 -17.12 -17.39
CA TRP A 12 12.83 -16.69 -17.52
C TRP A 12 12.34 -16.61 -18.98
N ASN A 13 13.25 -16.48 -19.95
CA ASN A 13 12.90 -16.35 -21.38
C ASN A 13 12.63 -17.67 -22.10
N ILE A 14 12.92 -18.84 -21.50
CA ILE A 14 12.63 -20.15 -22.11
C ILE A 14 11.21 -20.63 -21.73
N ALA A 15 10.68 -20.22 -20.58
CA ALA A 15 9.34 -20.59 -20.12
C ALA A 15 8.20 -19.78 -20.78
N ARG A 16 8.51 -18.66 -21.44
CA ARG A 16 7.50 -17.79 -22.08
C ARG A 16 7.21 -18.18 -23.53
N THR A 17 8.15 -18.86 -24.19
CA THR A 17 8.03 -19.26 -25.60
C THR A 17 7.15 -20.50 -25.80
N PHE A 18 6.79 -21.21 -24.72
CA PHE A 18 5.95 -22.42 -24.79
C PHE A 18 4.46 -22.18 -24.46
N TRP A 19 4.05 -20.97 -24.06
CA TRP A 19 2.66 -20.67 -23.68
C TRP A 19 1.88 -19.85 -24.73
N ILE A 20 2.50 -19.48 -25.86
CA ILE A 20 1.83 -18.73 -26.93
C ILE A 20 1.85 -19.57 -28.21
N SER A 21 1.05 -20.63 -28.24
CA SER A 21 0.54 -21.25 -29.47
C SER A 21 -0.36 -22.44 -29.12
N SER A 22 -1.63 -22.17 -28.80
CA SER A 22 -2.83 -22.98 -29.11
C SER A 22 -4.01 -22.55 -28.22
N GLY A 23 -4.90 -21.75 -28.81
CA GLY A 23 -6.24 -21.51 -28.30
C GLY A 23 -7.27 -22.19 -29.20
N GLU A 24 -8.40 -22.53 -28.58
CA GLU A 24 -9.69 -22.98 -29.14
C GLU A 24 -9.85 -24.46 -29.53
N GLY A 25 -10.92 -25.07 -29.00
CA GLY A 25 -11.51 -26.31 -29.53
C GLY A 25 -12.06 -27.26 -28.47
N ALA A 26 -13.32 -27.66 -28.61
CA ALA A 26 -14.11 -28.39 -27.62
C ALA A 26 -13.87 -29.92 -27.56
N TYR A 27 -14.43 -30.52 -26.49
CA TYR A 27 -14.93 -31.90 -26.36
C TYR A 27 -13.97 -33.10 -26.16
N ARG A 28 -14.32 -33.85 -25.11
CA ARG A 28 -14.25 -35.32 -24.86
C ARG A 28 -12.99 -35.95 -24.25
N ASP A 29 -13.32 -36.92 -23.40
CA ASP A 29 -12.48 -37.80 -22.58
C ASP A 29 -11.32 -38.45 -23.32
N ILE A 30 -10.13 -38.43 -22.72
CA ILE A 30 -9.12 -39.48 -22.90
C ILE A 30 -8.44 -39.77 -21.56
N ILE A 31 -8.72 -40.95 -21.03
CA ILE A 31 -7.97 -41.63 -19.97
C ILE A 31 -6.58 -42.00 -20.54
N VAL A 32 -5.48 -41.63 -19.88
CA VAL A 32 -4.17 -42.26 -20.11
C VAL A 32 -3.49 -42.63 -18.80
N ASN A 33 -3.21 -43.92 -18.71
CA ASN A 33 -2.57 -44.68 -17.64
C ASN A 33 -1.17 -44.17 -17.24
N PHE A 34 -0.89 -44.20 -15.94
CA PHE A 34 0.45 -44.14 -15.37
C PHE A 34 1.24 -45.42 -15.71
N ARG A 35 2.44 -45.28 -16.30
CA ARG A 35 3.46 -46.35 -16.36
C ARG A 35 4.84 -45.82 -15.95
N SER A 36 5.55 -46.69 -15.24
CA SER A 36 6.76 -46.51 -14.44
C SER A 36 7.98 -45.88 -15.14
N PHE A 37 8.70 -45.02 -14.41
CA PHE A 37 9.98 -44.42 -14.79
C PHE A 37 11.15 -45.39 -14.54
N ASN A 38 11.99 -45.65 -15.56
CA ASN A 38 13.20 -46.48 -15.47
C ASN A 38 14.45 -45.63 -15.15
N THR A 39 15.23 -46.07 -14.16
CA THR A 39 16.39 -45.41 -13.52
C THR A 39 17.70 -45.46 -14.30
N THR A 40 17.71 -45.91 -15.56
CA THR A 40 18.95 -46.20 -16.31
C THR A 40 19.50 -45.02 -17.12
N GLY A 41 18.75 -43.93 -17.28
CA GLY A 41 19.15 -42.77 -18.11
C GLY A 41 19.97 -41.69 -17.42
N PHE A 42 20.04 -41.69 -16.08
CA PHE A 42 20.68 -40.61 -15.32
C PHE A 42 22.19 -40.84 -15.09
N ILE A 43 22.62 -42.09 -15.10
CA ILE A 43 24.02 -42.48 -14.83
C ILE A 43 24.90 -42.31 -16.08
N THR A 44 24.33 -42.43 -17.29
CA THR A 44 25.05 -42.26 -18.56
C THR A 44 25.37 -40.80 -18.89
N GLY A 45 24.55 -39.84 -18.42
CA GLY A 45 24.79 -38.41 -18.64
C GLY A 45 25.96 -37.84 -17.84
N ILE A 46 26.18 -38.33 -16.61
CA ILE A 46 27.25 -37.83 -15.72
C ILE A 46 28.63 -38.37 -16.15
N ALA A 47 28.70 -39.59 -16.68
CA ALA A 47 29.94 -40.17 -17.18
C ALA A 47 30.51 -39.41 -18.39
N LEU A 48 29.64 -38.85 -19.25
CA LEU A 48 30.06 -38.16 -20.48
C LEU A 48 30.64 -36.76 -20.21
N ILE A 49 30.23 -36.11 -19.12
CA ILE A 49 30.75 -34.81 -18.68
C ILE A 49 32.12 -34.96 -17.99
N LEU A 50 32.34 -36.07 -17.29
CA LEU A 50 33.60 -36.35 -16.59
C LEU A 50 34.74 -36.74 -17.55
N VAL A 51 34.44 -37.37 -18.69
CA VAL A 51 35.43 -37.70 -19.72
C VAL A 51 35.90 -36.46 -20.49
N MET A 52 35.04 -35.45 -20.68
CA MET A 52 35.40 -34.17 -21.31
C MET A 52 36.34 -33.30 -20.47
N LEU A 53 36.43 -33.54 -19.15
CA LEU A 53 37.32 -32.78 -18.25
C LEU A 53 38.73 -33.36 -18.14
N VAL A 54 38.97 -34.59 -18.62
CA VAL A 54 40.25 -35.30 -18.44
C VAL A 54 41.14 -35.28 -19.69
N PHE A 55 40.62 -34.93 -20.87
CA PHE A 55 41.35 -34.99 -22.15
C PHE A 55 41.45 -33.65 -22.91
N TYR A 56 42.07 -32.64 -22.31
CA TYR A 56 42.70 -31.56 -23.08
C TYR A 56 44.15 -31.35 -22.62
N PRO A 57 45.16 -31.70 -23.45
CA PRO A 57 46.55 -31.39 -23.16
C PRO A 57 46.91 -29.96 -23.60
N ALA A 58 47.94 -29.46 -22.95
CA ALA A 58 48.61 -28.19 -23.19
C ALA A 58 49.04 -28.01 -24.66
N CYS A 59 48.58 -26.93 -25.31
CA CYS A 59 49.41 -26.12 -26.19
C CYS A 59 48.68 -24.82 -26.54
N LEU A 60 49.04 -23.72 -25.89
CA LEU A 60 49.05 -22.40 -26.53
C LEU A 60 49.95 -21.49 -25.70
N SER A 61 51.24 -21.62 -25.97
CA SER A 61 52.25 -20.64 -25.61
C SER A 61 52.03 -19.40 -26.48
N ALA A 62 51.37 -18.39 -25.93
CA ALA A 62 51.45 -17.03 -26.44
C ALA A 62 52.46 -16.28 -25.56
N LYS A 63 53.55 -15.83 -26.20
CA LYS A 63 54.67 -15.13 -25.58
C LYS A 63 54.21 -13.69 -25.29
N GLU A 64 53.76 -13.42 -24.06
CA GLU A 64 53.51 -12.05 -23.61
C GLU A 64 54.72 -11.50 -22.87
N GLU A 65 55.39 -10.52 -23.48
CA GLU A 65 56.37 -9.67 -22.82
C GLU A 65 55.70 -8.97 -21.63
N THR A 66 55.95 -9.51 -20.43
CA THR A 66 55.45 -8.90 -19.20
C THR A 66 56.37 -7.75 -18.84
N ALA A 67 56.01 -6.54 -19.23
CA ALA A 67 56.54 -5.34 -18.59
C ALA A 67 56.11 -5.36 -17.11
N HIS A 68 57.07 -5.57 -16.20
CA HIS A 68 56.86 -5.39 -14.77
C HIS A 68 56.62 -3.90 -14.48
N LEU A 69 55.37 -3.46 -14.49
CA LEU A 69 54.97 -2.20 -13.89
C LEU A 69 54.66 -2.42 -12.40
N THR A 70 55.66 -2.16 -11.57
CA THR A 70 55.50 -2.09 -10.12
C THR A 70 54.73 -0.82 -9.77
N PHE A 71 53.41 -0.91 -9.56
CA PHE A 71 52.65 0.19 -8.98
C PHE A 71 52.78 0.15 -7.45
N GLU A 72 53.73 0.88 -6.90
CA GLU A 72 53.63 1.30 -5.51
C GLU A 72 52.38 2.18 -5.37
N LYS A 73 51.40 1.68 -4.61
CA LYS A 73 50.23 2.45 -4.21
C LYS A 73 50.71 3.58 -3.30
N GLY A 74 50.99 4.75 -3.88
CA GLY A 74 51.56 5.90 -3.20
C GLY A 74 50.83 6.21 -1.89
N LYS A 75 51.50 5.94 -0.76
CA LYS A 75 51.07 6.46 0.55
C LYS A 75 51.17 7.98 0.50
N VAL A 76 50.08 8.68 0.83
CA VAL A 76 50.07 10.14 0.91
C VAL A 76 51.06 10.59 1.99
N SER A 77 52.14 11.25 1.59
CA SER A 77 53.18 11.75 2.49
C SER A 77 52.65 12.92 3.35
N LYS A 78 53.03 12.97 4.64
CA LYS A 78 52.57 14.00 5.59
C LYS A 78 52.88 15.43 5.13
N LYS A 79 53.87 15.65 4.25
CA LYS A 79 54.31 16.95 3.73
C LYS A 79 53.33 17.59 2.70
N ASP A 80 52.36 16.83 2.18
CA ASP A 80 51.44 17.27 1.11
C ASP A 80 49.99 17.52 1.58
N THR A 81 49.83 17.88 2.85
CA THR A 81 48.52 18.07 3.48
C THR A 81 48.43 19.42 4.19
N TYR A 82 47.21 19.94 4.37
CA TYR A 82 46.94 21.14 5.17
C TYR A 82 45.65 20.95 5.98
N PHE A 83 45.48 21.72 7.05
CA PHE A 83 44.30 21.68 7.91
C PHE A 83 43.29 22.73 7.47
N HIS A 84 42.00 22.38 7.52
CA HIS A 84 40.89 23.28 7.26
C HIS A 84 39.83 23.14 8.35
N THR A 85 39.45 24.26 8.97
CA THR A 85 38.42 24.33 10.00
C THR A 85 37.05 24.53 9.36
N ILE A 86 36.13 23.60 9.59
CA ILE A 86 34.78 23.59 9.00
C ILE A 86 33.93 24.72 9.58
N LYS A 87 33.33 25.56 8.73
CA LYS A 87 32.41 26.62 9.14
C LYS A 87 30.96 26.13 9.15
N ARG A 88 30.09 26.83 9.88
CA ARG A 88 28.67 26.48 9.99
C ARG A 88 28.00 26.58 8.61
N GLY A 89 27.49 25.45 8.10
CA GLY A 89 26.88 25.34 6.77
C GLY A 89 27.77 24.66 5.72
N ASP A 90 29.03 24.37 6.04
CA ASP A 90 29.91 23.62 5.14
C ASP A 90 29.53 22.15 5.09
N THR A 91 29.58 21.57 3.88
CA THR A 91 29.50 20.13 3.66
C THR A 91 30.78 19.66 3.00
N LEU A 92 31.16 18.40 3.19
CA LEU A 92 32.39 17.89 2.57
C LEU A 92 32.30 17.95 1.04
N SER A 93 31.10 17.86 0.48
CA SER A 93 30.82 18.05 -0.94
C SER A 93 30.96 19.49 -1.41
N SER A 94 30.51 20.48 -0.64
CA SER A 94 30.73 21.90 -0.97
C SER A 94 32.21 22.25 -0.88
N LEU A 95 32.94 21.70 0.09
CA LEU A 95 34.38 21.90 0.25
C LEU A 95 35.18 21.26 -0.89
N VAL A 96 34.89 20.00 -1.25
CA VAL A 96 35.57 19.33 -2.37
C VAL A 96 35.27 20.02 -3.70
N SER A 97 34.03 20.47 -3.90
CA SER A 97 33.62 21.13 -5.13
C SER A 97 34.18 22.55 -5.26
N SER A 98 34.25 23.30 -4.15
CA SER A 98 34.80 24.66 -4.15
C SER A 98 36.33 24.67 -4.28
N VAL A 99 37.02 23.81 -3.52
CA VAL A 99 38.49 23.81 -3.44
C VAL A 99 39.13 23.10 -4.64
N TYR A 100 38.60 21.95 -5.06
CA TYR A 100 39.23 21.11 -6.08
C TYR A 100 38.54 21.15 -7.44
N LYS A 101 37.28 21.63 -7.52
CA LYS A 101 36.49 21.76 -8.77
C LYS A 101 36.66 20.54 -9.70
N PRO A 102 36.29 19.32 -9.25
CA PRO A 102 36.59 18.09 -9.99
C PRO A 102 35.83 18.03 -11.31
N VAL A 103 36.56 17.82 -12.41
CA VAL A 103 36.05 17.82 -13.78
C VAL A 103 35.27 16.53 -14.12
N SER A 104 35.43 15.45 -13.36
CA SER A 104 34.71 14.19 -13.55
C SER A 104 34.35 13.49 -12.24
N GLY A 105 33.35 12.60 -12.29
CA GLY A 105 32.95 11.76 -11.16
C GLY A 105 34.07 10.84 -10.66
N ALA A 106 34.96 10.38 -11.56
CA ALA A 106 36.12 9.57 -11.20
C ALA A 106 37.16 10.38 -10.41
N THR A 107 37.41 11.63 -10.80
CA THR A 107 38.31 12.54 -10.06
C THR A 107 37.73 12.90 -8.69
N ARG A 108 36.41 13.12 -8.62
CA ARG A 108 35.70 13.36 -7.37
C ARG A 108 35.86 12.19 -6.40
N LYS A 109 35.73 10.95 -6.88
CA LYS A 109 35.93 9.74 -6.07
C LYS A 109 37.35 9.62 -5.52
N LYS A 110 38.38 9.86 -6.35
CA LYS A 110 39.79 9.84 -5.91
C LYS A 110 40.09 10.86 -4.79
N ILE A 111 39.46 12.04 -4.84
CA ILE A 111 39.62 13.07 -3.81
C ILE A 111 38.96 12.64 -2.49
N TYR A 112 37.74 12.08 -2.54
CA TYR A 112 37.08 11.55 -1.35
C TYR A 112 37.86 10.40 -0.71
N ASP A 113 38.40 9.49 -1.53
CA ASP A 113 39.22 8.37 -1.04
C ASP A 113 40.49 8.86 -0.34
N ALA A 114 41.14 9.90 -0.87
CA ALA A 114 42.31 10.53 -0.24
C ALA A 114 41.96 11.25 1.07
N ILE A 115 40.83 11.97 1.13
CA ILE A 115 40.36 12.62 2.37
C ILE A 115 40.03 11.57 3.44
N LYS A 116 39.43 10.44 3.05
CA LYS A 116 39.11 9.33 3.97
C LYS A 116 40.38 8.70 4.55
N GLN A 117 41.42 8.52 3.74
CA GLN A 117 42.71 7.99 4.19
C GLN A 117 43.46 8.94 5.13
N LEU A 118 43.34 10.25 4.91
CA LEU A 118 44.00 11.27 5.73
C LEU A 118 43.29 11.54 7.08
N ASN A 119 42.02 11.11 7.21
CA ASN A 119 41.21 11.34 8.40
C ASN A 119 40.52 10.05 8.89
N PRO A 120 41.28 9.01 9.28
CA PRO A 120 40.74 7.70 9.63
C PRO A 120 39.86 7.70 10.90
N ARG A 121 39.88 8.76 11.70
CA ARG A 121 39.01 8.93 12.88
C ARG A 121 37.61 9.48 12.54
N MET A 122 37.36 9.91 11.30
CA MET A 122 36.03 10.36 10.88
C MET A 122 35.10 9.17 10.62
N LYS A 123 34.06 9.03 11.45
CA LYS A 123 33.09 7.92 11.41
C LYS A 123 32.17 7.94 10.18
N SER A 124 32.01 9.08 9.48
CA SER A 124 31.16 9.19 8.26
C SER A 124 31.55 10.39 7.39
N LEU A 125 31.54 10.23 6.05
CA LEU A 125 31.86 11.31 5.08
C LEU A 125 30.72 12.32 4.87
N HIS A 126 29.53 12.03 5.36
CA HIS A 126 28.31 12.82 5.13
C HIS A 126 27.97 13.78 6.28
N VAL A 127 28.69 13.70 7.40
CA VAL A 127 28.44 14.51 8.60
C VAL A 127 29.76 15.11 9.06
N ILE A 128 29.89 16.43 8.93
CA ILE A 128 31.02 17.21 9.44
C ILE A 128 30.47 18.31 10.34
N TYR A 129 31.14 18.57 11.46
CA TYR A 129 30.66 19.53 12.47
C TYR A 129 31.39 20.87 12.33
N ALA A 130 30.66 21.96 12.56
CA ALA A 130 31.27 23.29 12.59
C ALA A 130 32.32 23.38 13.71
N GLY A 131 33.49 23.96 13.41
CA GLY A 131 34.65 24.01 14.31
C GLY A 131 35.57 22.80 14.23
N GLN A 132 35.21 21.74 13.50
CA GLN A 132 36.04 20.54 13.34
C GLN A 132 37.19 20.80 12.35
N GLU A 133 38.42 20.44 12.72
CA GLU A 133 39.57 20.49 11.81
C GLU A 133 39.70 19.20 11.00
N ILE A 134 39.76 19.34 9.67
CA ILE A 134 39.92 18.23 8.73
C ILE A 134 41.23 18.40 7.96
N ARG A 135 41.96 17.29 7.79
CA ARG A 135 43.21 17.25 7.04
C ARG A 135 42.93 16.98 5.56
N LEU A 136 43.30 17.91 4.69
CA LEU A 136 43.02 17.83 3.26
C LEU A 136 44.30 17.67 2.42
N PRO A 137 44.24 16.93 1.29
CA PRO A 137 45.37 16.80 0.37
C PRO A 137 45.59 18.09 -0.44
N LYS A 138 46.83 18.50 -0.70
CA LYS A 138 47.09 19.70 -1.52
C LYS A 138 46.57 19.50 -2.96
N LYS A 139 45.99 20.55 -3.56
CA LYS A 139 45.36 20.56 -4.90
C LYS A 139 46.27 20.02 -6.03
N ARG A 140 47.59 20.15 -5.88
CA ARG A 140 48.64 19.69 -6.82
C ARG A 140 48.66 18.16 -7.03
N MET A 141 48.04 17.41 -6.12
CA MET A 141 48.01 15.93 -6.15
C MET A 141 46.98 15.35 -7.14
N PHE A 142 46.14 16.19 -7.77
CA PHE A 142 45.12 15.77 -8.73
C PHE A 142 45.24 16.57 -10.03
N PRO A 143 46.08 16.12 -11.00
CA PRO A 143 46.24 16.78 -12.29
C PRO A 143 44.89 16.78 -13.04
N GLY A 144 44.39 17.98 -13.38
CA GLY A 144 43.06 18.17 -14.01
C GLY A 144 42.15 19.18 -13.32
N ALA A 145 42.54 19.76 -12.17
CA ALA A 145 41.83 20.87 -11.54
C ALA A 145 42.33 22.23 -12.06
N ARG A 146 41.48 23.03 -12.71
CA ARG A 146 41.87 24.35 -13.27
C ARG A 146 42.18 25.39 -12.17
N VAL A 147 43.16 26.24 -12.46
CA VAL A 147 43.63 27.39 -11.66
C VAL A 147 42.74 28.59 -11.93
N ALA A 148 42.45 29.39 -10.90
CA ALA A 148 42.01 30.76 -11.09
C ALA A 148 43.15 31.64 -10.56
N THR A 149 43.88 32.29 -11.46
CA THR A 149 44.60 33.52 -11.15
C THR A 149 43.63 34.67 -11.41
N ILE A 150 43.56 35.56 -10.43
CA ILE A 150 42.86 36.83 -10.49
C ILE A 150 43.77 37.73 -11.33
N ASP A 151 43.26 38.25 -12.44
CA ASP A 151 43.58 39.60 -12.90
C ASP A 151 42.48 40.05 -13.85
N GLY A 152 41.96 41.25 -13.58
CA GLY A 152 40.77 41.79 -14.20
C GLY A 152 41.08 42.39 -15.56
N THR A 153 40.20 42.16 -16.52
CA THR A 153 39.71 43.22 -17.41
C THR A 153 38.35 42.81 -17.95
N THR A 154 37.35 43.65 -17.66
CA THR A 154 36.01 43.65 -18.23
C THR A 154 36.03 43.71 -19.75
N THR A 155 35.16 42.94 -20.41
CA THR A 155 34.20 43.49 -21.40
C THR A 155 33.14 42.45 -21.78
N GLY A 156 31.87 42.86 -21.62
CA GLY A 156 30.76 42.52 -22.52
C GLY A 156 30.17 41.12 -22.46
N LEU A 157 29.23 40.89 -21.52
CA LEU A 157 28.06 40.05 -21.80
C LEU A 157 26.82 40.73 -21.22
N GLU A 158 25.84 40.88 -22.10
CA GLU A 158 24.61 41.63 -21.91
C GLU A 158 23.81 41.15 -20.70
N LYS A 159 23.22 42.15 -20.04
CA LYS A 159 22.34 42.08 -18.89
C LYS A 159 21.09 41.24 -19.22
N LEU A 160 21.09 39.96 -18.84
CA LEU A 160 19.85 39.25 -18.58
C LEU A 160 19.16 39.96 -17.41
N GLU A 161 17.94 40.46 -17.65
CA GLU A 161 17.11 41.21 -16.70
C GLU A 161 17.24 40.67 -15.27
N GLU A 162 17.72 41.55 -14.38
CA GLU A 162 17.63 41.33 -12.94
C GLU A 162 16.15 41.16 -12.58
N ALA A 163 15.86 40.05 -11.90
CA ALA A 163 14.57 39.82 -11.28
C ALA A 163 14.21 41.01 -10.36
N PRO A 164 12.92 41.33 -10.18
CA PRO A 164 12.50 42.48 -9.37
C PRO A 164 13.11 42.42 -7.95
N PRO A 165 13.41 43.60 -7.34
CA PRO A 165 14.06 43.69 -6.04
C PRO A 165 13.25 42.96 -4.97
N ASP A 166 13.98 42.41 -3.98
CA ASP A 166 13.48 41.57 -2.89
C ASP A 166 12.21 42.15 -2.23
N ALA A 167 11.06 41.74 -2.73
CA ALA A 167 9.83 41.76 -1.95
C ALA A 167 10.09 40.97 -0.66
N PRO A 168 9.67 41.47 0.52
CA PRO A 168 9.84 40.78 1.79
C PRO A 168 9.44 39.31 1.66
N LEU A 169 10.25 38.41 2.23
CA LEU A 169 9.93 37.00 2.35
C LEU A 169 8.59 36.85 3.08
N LEU A 170 7.49 36.84 2.33
CA LEU A 170 6.21 36.37 2.84
C LEU A 170 6.42 34.87 3.08
N ALA A 171 6.65 34.51 4.33
CA ALA A 171 6.82 33.14 4.75
C ALA A 171 5.63 32.34 4.23
N ILE A 172 5.89 31.35 3.36
CA ILE A 172 4.86 30.37 3.02
C ILE A 172 4.48 29.73 4.36
N PRO A 173 3.22 29.77 4.81
CA PRO A 173 2.82 29.12 6.05
C PRO A 173 3.27 27.67 6.04
N ASP A 174 4.16 27.32 6.97
CA ASP A 174 4.87 26.04 7.01
C ASP A 174 3.92 24.84 6.93
N TYR A 175 2.71 24.99 7.48
CA TYR A 175 1.69 23.94 7.47
C TYR A 175 1.23 23.57 6.05
N ARG A 176 1.15 24.51 5.09
CA ARG A 176 0.68 24.20 3.71
C ARG A 176 1.65 23.24 3.03
N MET A 177 2.95 23.52 3.16
CA MET A 177 4.00 22.66 2.58
C MET A 177 4.15 21.36 3.33
N ALA A 178 3.91 21.34 4.66
CA ALA A 178 3.85 20.09 5.42
C ALA A 178 2.73 19.16 4.91
N VAL A 179 1.53 19.69 4.65
CA VAL A 179 0.43 18.89 4.08
C VAL A 179 0.75 18.44 2.65
N VAL A 180 1.31 19.31 1.80
CA VAL A 180 1.74 18.92 0.45
C VAL A 180 2.77 17.79 0.52
N ARG A 181 3.76 17.89 1.41
CA ARG A 181 4.78 16.85 1.62
C ARG A 181 4.14 15.52 1.99
N GLU A 182 3.24 15.51 2.97
CA GLU A 182 2.63 14.28 3.46
C GLU A 182 1.76 13.60 2.39
N VAL A 183 0.95 14.39 1.66
CA VAL A 183 0.14 13.87 0.55
C VAL A 183 1.02 13.26 -0.55
N VAL A 184 2.06 13.98 -0.97
CA VAL A 184 2.99 13.51 -2.01
C VAL A 184 3.77 12.27 -1.55
N THR A 185 4.20 12.23 -0.29
CA THR A 185 4.95 11.10 0.28
C THR A 185 4.11 9.81 0.31
N ARG A 186 2.80 9.92 0.62
CA ARG A 186 1.86 8.79 0.55
C ARG A 186 1.67 8.23 -0.87
N MET A 187 2.06 9.00 -1.89
CA MET A 187 2.09 8.59 -3.30
C MET A 187 3.50 8.22 -3.78
N ASN A 188 4.42 7.93 -2.87
CA ASN A 188 5.83 7.62 -3.16
C ASN A 188 6.57 8.76 -3.90
N GLY A 189 6.14 10.01 -3.75
CA GLY A 189 6.85 11.19 -4.20
C GLY A 189 7.68 11.85 -3.10
N SER A 190 8.31 12.97 -3.42
CA SER A 190 9.04 13.80 -2.48
C SER A 190 8.77 15.30 -2.67
N LEU A 191 8.95 16.08 -1.61
CA LEU A 191 8.88 17.55 -1.66
C LEU A 191 10.15 18.14 -1.01
N THR A 192 10.88 18.93 -1.79
CA THR A 192 12.06 19.68 -1.33
C THR A 192 11.70 21.16 -1.17
N THR A 193 11.82 21.67 0.06
CA THR A 193 11.50 23.07 0.42
C THR A 193 12.72 23.86 0.94
N THR A 194 13.91 23.27 0.95
CA THR A 194 15.12 23.89 1.51
C THR A 194 16.34 23.54 0.67
N GLY A 195 17.33 24.41 0.65
CA GLY A 195 18.55 24.23 -0.13
C GLY A 195 18.37 24.61 -1.60
N ASN A 196 19.33 24.20 -2.43
CA ASN A 196 19.34 24.51 -3.86
C ASN A 196 19.10 23.25 -4.69
N TYR A 197 18.18 23.34 -5.66
CA TYR A 197 17.95 22.34 -6.70
C TYR A 197 18.69 22.75 -7.98
N TYR A 198 19.48 21.85 -8.55
CA TYR A 198 20.37 22.15 -9.68
C TYR A 198 19.87 21.47 -10.95
N ILE A 199 19.54 22.26 -11.98
CA ILE A 199 19.17 21.78 -13.31
C ILE A 199 20.36 21.99 -14.26
N PRO A 200 21.00 20.92 -14.78
CA PRO A 200 22.18 21.05 -15.63
C PRO A 200 21.79 21.45 -17.05
N LEU A 201 22.21 22.60 -17.57
CA LEU A 201 21.97 23.01 -18.96
C LEU A 201 23.02 22.39 -19.90
N PRO A 202 22.62 21.73 -21.00
CA PRO A 202 23.57 21.27 -22.00
C PRO A 202 24.34 22.48 -22.55
N GLN A 203 25.67 22.45 -22.45
CA GLN A 203 26.62 23.41 -23.02
C GLN A 203 26.64 24.84 -22.41
N SER A 204 25.71 25.19 -21.50
CA SER A 204 25.54 26.59 -21.03
C SER A 204 25.54 26.77 -19.50
N GLY A 205 25.85 25.73 -18.72
CA GLY A 205 26.08 25.83 -17.27
C GLY A 205 25.04 25.09 -16.42
N GLN A 206 24.66 25.66 -15.27
CA GLN A 206 23.67 25.09 -14.37
C GLN A 206 22.70 26.18 -13.91
N ILE A 207 21.41 25.85 -13.85
CA ILE A 207 20.40 26.67 -13.18
C ILE A 207 20.35 26.21 -11.74
N SER A 208 20.47 27.15 -10.80
CA SER A 208 20.28 26.89 -9.37
C SER A 208 18.94 27.48 -8.95
N ILE A 209 18.08 26.65 -8.36
CA ILE A 209 16.76 27.04 -7.85
C ILE A 209 16.82 26.99 -6.33
N ASP A 210 16.50 28.11 -5.67
CA ASP A 210 16.31 28.14 -4.22
C ASP A 210 14.97 27.49 -3.85
N CYS A 211 15.02 26.30 -3.23
CA CYS A 211 13.84 25.52 -2.88
C CYS A 211 12.98 26.16 -1.79
N ALA A 212 13.51 27.14 -1.04
CA ALA A 212 12.71 27.91 -0.09
C ALA A 212 11.74 28.87 -0.80
N ARG A 213 12.12 29.33 -2.01
CA ARG A 213 11.31 30.24 -2.83
C ARG A 213 10.48 29.49 -3.89
N ILE A 214 11.06 28.45 -4.47
CA ILE A 214 10.44 27.62 -5.50
C ILE A 214 10.55 26.15 -5.06
N PRO A 215 9.63 25.65 -4.23
CA PRO A 215 9.63 24.26 -3.81
C PRO A 215 9.55 23.31 -5.00
N VAL A 216 10.22 22.17 -4.87
CA VAL A 216 10.31 21.14 -5.92
C VAL A 216 9.58 19.88 -5.46
N VAL A 217 8.58 19.46 -6.22
CA VAL A 217 7.86 18.19 -6.02
C VAL A 217 8.35 17.18 -7.06
N GLU A 218 8.74 16.00 -6.62
CA GLU A 218 9.07 14.87 -7.50
C GLU A 218 8.04 13.77 -7.29
N LEU A 219 7.39 13.32 -8.37
CA LEU A 219 6.35 12.28 -8.32
C LEU A 219 6.85 10.96 -8.90
N ALA A 220 6.22 9.86 -8.50
CA ALA A 220 6.61 8.51 -8.94
C ALA A 220 6.45 8.27 -10.46
N ASP A 221 5.64 9.08 -11.14
CA ASP A 221 5.51 9.09 -12.61
C ASP A 221 6.68 9.81 -13.34
N GLY A 222 7.69 10.24 -12.58
CA GLY A 222 8.87 10.96 -13.05
C GLY A 222 8.60 12.44 -13.35
N SER A 223 7.44 12.98 -12.99
CA SER A 223 7.17 14.42 -13.10
C SER A 223 7.93 15.19 -12.02
N ILE A 224 8.58 16.28 -12.42
CA ILE A 224 9.26 17.22 -11.53
C ILE A 224 8.52 18.55 -11.62
N ILE A 225 7.86 18.95 -10.55
CA ILE A 225 6.99 20.13 -10.52
C ILE A 225 7.64 21.22 -9.68
N LEU A 226 7.94 22.35 -10.32
CA LEU A 226 8.46 23.56 -9.69
C LEU A 226 7.28 24.45 -9.28
N LEU A 227 7.18 24.82 -7.99
CA LEU A 227 6.09 25.63 -7.45
C LEU A 227 6.51 27.10 -7.35
N ASP A 228 6.09 27.92 -8.31
CA ASP A 228 6.44 29.34 -8.37
C ASP A 228 5.37 30.20 -7.67
N PHE A 229 5.61 30.53 -6.39
CA PHE A 229 4.70 31.32 -5.55
C PHE A 229 4.69 32.82 -5.85
N SER A 230 5.77 33.32 -6.46
CA SER A 230 5.98 34.76 -6.67
C SER A 230 5.98 35.15 -8.14
N GLN A 231 5.67 34.21 -9.05
CA GLN A 231 5.81 34.39 -10.50
C GLN A 231 7.21 34.90 -10.89
N ARG A 232 8.24 34.48 -10.15
CA ARG A 232 9.61 34.99 -10.30
C ARG A 232 10.32 34.39 -11.50
N MET A 233 9.78 33.34 -12.11
CA MET A 233 10.40 32.69 -13.26
C MET A 233 10.00 33.43 -14.55
N SER A 234 10.96 34.05 -15.24
CA SER A 234 10.72 34.74 -16.52
C SER A 234 10.23 33.78 -17.60
N ALA A 235 9.41 34.25 -18.55
CA ALA A 235 8.87 33.41 -19.64
C ALA A 235 9.95 32.66 -20.42
N SER A 236 11.10 33.31 -20.64
CA SER A 236 12.27 32.73 -21.31
C SER A 236 12.84 31.53 -20.54
N LEU A 237 12.97 31.63 -19.20
CA LEU A 237 13.46 30.52 -18.37
C LEU A 237 12.47 29.35 -18.35
N LYS A 238 11.16 29.63 -18.37
CA LYS A 238 10.12 28.58 -18.47
C LYS A 238 10.34 27.76 -19.74
N ASN A 239 10.48 28.45 -20.88
CA ASN A 239 10.63 27.82 -22.19
C ASN A 239 11.90 26.97 -22.28
N ILE A 240 13.02 27.45 -21.73
CA ILE A 240 14.27 26.69 -21.67
C ILE A 240 14.09 25.40 -20.87
N ILE A 241 13.51 25.50 -19.66
CA ILE A 241 13.34 24.34 -18.78
C ILE A 241 12.39 23.31 -19.41
N THR A 242 11.24 23.74 -19.91
CA THR A 242 10.26 22.81 -20.50
C THR A 242 10.72 22.25 -21.84
N GLY A 243 11.54 22.99 -22.60
CA GLY A 243 12.07 22.56 -23.90
C GLY A 243 13.16 21.49 -23.78
N HIS A 244 14.06 21.61 -22.79
CA HIS A 244 15.15 20.64 -22.61
C HIS A 244 14.80 19.47 -21.68
N TRP A 245 13.85 19.62 -20.76
CA TRP A 245 13.43 18.56 -19.85
C TRP A 245 11.91 18.31 -19.88
N PRO A 246 11.44 17.36 -20.71
CA PRO A 246 10.01 17.06 -20.84
C PRO A 246 9.32 16.59 -19.55
N SER A 247 10.07 16.17 -18.54
CA SER A 247 9.57 15.78 -17.22
C SER A 247 9.33 16.96 -16.28
N TYR A 248 9.86 18.16 -16.59
CA TYR A 248 9.69 19.33 -15.76
C TYR A 248 8.37 20.02 -16.08
N ARG A 249 7.72 20.50 -15.03
CA ARG A 249 6.46 21.22 -15.08
C ARG A 249 6.59 22.42 -14.17
N LEU A 250 6.19 23.57 -14.66
CA LEU A 250 6.14 24.78 -13.86
C LEU A 250 4.71 25.11 -13.51
N VAL A 251 4.45 25.28 -12.21
CA VAL A 251 3.13 25.59 -11.69
C VAL A 251 3.20 26.90 -10.94
N SER A 252 2.46 27.90 -11.42
CA SER A 252 2.29 29.16 -10.69
C SER A 252 1.29 29.00 -9.56
N VAL A 253 1.72 29.30 -8.34
CA VAL A 253 0.91 29.24 -7.12
C VAL A 253 0.69 30.66 -6.62
N ARG A 254 -0.55 31.02 -6.29
CA ARG A 254 -0.84 32.32 -5.68
C ARG A 254 -0.67 32.20 -4.17
N LEU A 255 -0.23 33.26 -3.49
CA LEU A 255 -0.17 33.27 -2.03
C LEU A 255 -1.54 33.03 -1.37
N SER A 256 -2.62 33.45 -2.04
CA SER A 256 -4.01 33.20 -1.65
C SER A 256 -4.52 31.79 -1.95
N ASP A 257 -3.75 30.94 -2.64
CA ASP A 257 -4.18 29.57 -2.91
C ASP A 257 -4.15 28.74 -1.61
N GLU A 258 -5.30 28.16 -1.28
CA GLU A 258 -5.41 27.20 -0.18
C GLU A 258 -4.79 25.86 -0.57
N THR A 259 -4.42 25.07 0.45
CA THR A 259 -3.79 23.76 0.29
C THR A 259 -4.47 22.82 -0.72
N PRO A 260 -5.83 22.67 -0.75
CA PRO A 260 -6.48 21.80 -1.74
C PRO A 260 -6.20 22.25 -3.18
N ARG A 261 -6.14 23.56 -3.43
CA ARG A 261 -5.88 24.12 -4.75
C ARG A 261 -4.41 23.96 -5.16
N ILE A 262 -3.49 24.11 -4.21
CA ILE A 262 -2.06 23.83 -4.45
C ILE A 262 -1.88 22.38 -4.86
N LEU A 263 -2.42 21.44 -4.07
CA LEU A 263 -2.39 20.01 -4.37
C LEU A 263 -3.04 19.69 -5.71
N GLN A 264 -4.19 20.30 -6.01
CA GLN A 264 -4.84 20.11 -7.29
C GLN A 264 -3.94 20.52 -8.47
N LYS A 265 -3.28 21.69 -8.37
CA LYS A 265 -2.33 22.15 -9.39
C LYS A 265 -1.14 21.21 -9.54
N VAL A 266 -0.58 20.71 -8.43
CA VAL A 266 0.51 19.72 -8.43
C VAL A 266 0.07 18.46 -9.17
N MET A 267 -1.02 17.82 -8.73
CA MET A 267 -1.46 16.55 -9.30
C MET A 267 -1.86 16.69 -10.77
N ASN A 268 -2.56 17.76 -11.14
CA ASN A 268 -3.01 17.96 -12.52
C ASN A 268 -1.90 18.37 -13.49
N ALA A 269 -0.75 18.86 -12.99
CA ALA A 269 0.43 19.14 -13.82
C ALA A 269 1.25 17.88 -14.12
N SER A 270 1.09 16.82 -13.33
CA SER A 270 1.78 15.53 -13.52
C SER A 270 1.34 14.79 -14.79
N LYS A 271 2.10 13.77 -15.17
CA LYS A 271 1.80 12.93 -16.35
C LYS A 271 0.67 11.95 -16.05
N ALA A 272 0.74 11.26 -14.92
CA ALA A 272 -0.14 10.14 -14.59
C ALA A 272 -1.23 10.50 -13.59
N TYR A 273 -1.11 11.57 -12.81
CA TYR A 273 -2.08 11.85 -11.75
C TYR A 273 -3.10 12.92 -12.13
N ALA A 274 -4.23 12.90 -11.43
CA ALA A 274 -5.18 14.00 -11.38
C ALA A 274 -5.82 14.06 -10.00
N MET A 275 -6.22 15.26 -9.61
CA MET A 275 -6.96 15.49 -8.37
C MET A 275 -8.22 16.27 -8.66
N THR A 276 -9.36 15.71 -8.26
CA THR A 276 -10.68 16.30 -8.47
C THR A 276 -11.48 16.32 -7.18
N LYS A 277 -12.29 17.36 -7.01
CA LYS A 277 -13.28 17.40 -5.93
C LYS A 277 -14.42 16.49 -6.30
N ILE A 278 -14.74 15.55 -5.41
CA ILE A 278 -15.85 14.63 -5.58
C ILE A 278 -17.03 15.08 -4.71
N GLN A 279 -18.23 15.01 -5.29
CA GLN A 279 -19.47 15.32 -4.59
C GLN A 279 -20.23 14.05 -4.20
N LYS A 280 -20.12 13.00 -5.03
CA LYS A 280 -20.71 11.70 -4.75
C LYS A 280 -19.82 10.90 -3.80
N PRO A 281 -20.41 10.13 -2.86
CA PRO A 281 -19.63 9.25 -2.01
C PRO A 281 -18.79 8.27 -2.82
N VAL A 282 -17.58 7.98 -2.35
CA VAL A 282 -16.72 6.92 -2.91
C VAL A 282 -17.06 5.62 -2.23
N GLU A 283 -17.26 4.58 -3.02
CA GLU A 283 -17.48 3.22 -2.55
C GLU A 283 -16.17 2.44 -2.62
N ILE A 284 -15.85 1.70 -1.56
CA ILE A 284 -14.57 1.02 -1.38
C ILE A 284 -14.85 -0.38 -0.84
N GLY A 285 -14.26 -1.40 -1.47
CA GLY A 285 -14.51 -2.79 -1.10
C GLY A 285 -15.90 -3.29 -1.53
N LYS A 286 -16.23 -4.53 -1.15
CA LYS A 286 -17.49 -5.20 -1.50
C LYS A 286 -18.27 -5.67 -0.28
N ALA A 287 -17.61 -6.40 0.62
CA ALA A 287 -18.21 -6.95 1.83
C ALA A 287 -17.13 -6.98 2.94
N PRO A 288 -17.14 -6.01 3.89
CA PRO A 288 -18.01 -4.85 3.91
C PRO A 288 -17.63 -3.82 2.82
N GLN A 289 -18.61 -3.09 2.31
CA GLN A 289 -18.42 -1.92 1.46
C GLN A 289 -18.36 -0.67 2.35
N LEU A 290 -17.29 0.10 2.24
CA LEU A 290 -17.21 1.42 2.84
C LEU A 290 -17.74 2.46 1.87
N GLN A 291 -18.51 3.42 2.38
CA GLN A 291 -18.88 4.64 1.68
C GLN A 291 -18.26 5.82 2.39
N ILE A 292 -17.64 6.74 1.66
CA ILE A 292 -17.05 7.95 2.22
C ILE A 292 -17.59 9.15 1.48
N ALA A 293 -18.08 10.13 2.23
CA ALA A 293 -18.60 11.39 1.72
C ALA A 293 -17.52 12.22 1.01
N SER A 294 -17.96 13.35 0.45
CA SER A 294 -17.17 14.27 -0.37
C SER A 294 -15.76 14.56 0.15
N GLY A 295 -14.83 14.71 -0.78
CA GLY A 295 -13.45 15.06 -0.52
C GLY A 295 -12.74 15.39 -1.83
N TRP A 296 -11.42 15.34 -1.79
CA TRP A 296 -10.58 15.47 -2.98
C TRP A 296 -9.95 14.13 -3.29
N LEU A 297 -10.29 13.58 -4.45
CA LEU A 297 -9.82 12.27 -4.89
C LEU A 297 -8.62 12.44 -5.80
N VAL A 298 -7.50 11.82 -5.43
CA VAL A 298 -6.34 11.66 -6.30
C VAL A 298 -6.46 10.32 -7.02
N VAL A 299 -6.40 10.37 -8.34
CA VAL A 299 -6.46 9.21 -9.23
C VAL A 299 -5.20 9.11 -10.07
N GLU A 300 -4.77 7.89 -10.32
CA GLU A 300 -3.79 7.54 -11.34
C GLU A 300 -4.52 7.21 -12.63
N LYS A 301 -4.11 7.86 -13.72
CA LYS A 301 -4.55 7.63 -15.08
C LYS A 301 -3.71 6.50 -15.64
N SER A 302 -4.37 5.45 -16.09
CA SER A 302 -3.75 4.34 -16.77
C SER A 302 -3.72 4.60 -18.29
N ALA A 303 -2.76 3.99 -18.98
CA ALA A 303 -2.54 4.18 -20.42
C ALA A 303 -3.71 3.68 -21.28
N ASP A 304 -4.51 2.75 -20.75
CA ASP A 304 -5.74 2.22 -21.33
C ASP A 304 -6.97 3.10 -21.07
N GLY A 305 -6.79 4.29 -20.45
CA GLY A 305 -7.88 5.19 -20.08
C GLY A 305 -8.55 4.85 -18.74
N GLY A 306 -8.11 3.78 -18.06
CA GLY A 306 -8.55 3.44 -16.71
C GLY A 306 -8.16 4.51 -15.69
N LYS A 307 -8.94 4.63 -14.61
CA LYS A 307 -8.62 5.50 -13.47
C LYS A 307 -8.59 4.67 -12.20
N LYS A 308 -7.46 4.67 -11.50
CA LYS A 308 -7.30 4.02 -10.20
C LYS A 308 -7.31 5.07 -9.11
N ALA A 309 -8.25 4.97 -8.17
CA ALA A 309 -8.25 5.83 -6.99
C ALA A 309 -7.07 5.46 -6.08
N LEU A 310 -6.25 6.45 -5.71
CA LEU A 310 -5.08 6.24 -4.86
C LEU A 310 -5.31 6.79 -3.45
N GLN A 311 -5.82 8.02 -3.38
CA GLN A 311 -5.90 8.76 -2.13
C GLN A 311 -7.14 9.65 -2.09
N LEU A 312 -7.84 9.63 -0.96
CA LEU A 312 -8.93 10.55 -0.65
C LEU A 312 -8.46 11.52 0.44
N ILE A 313 -8.48 12.82 0.13
CA ILE A 313 -8.05 13.88 1.02
C ILE A 313 -9.28 14.64 1.51
N THR A 314 -9.44 14.73 2.82
CA THR A 314 -10.55 15.45 3.45
C THR A 314 -9.99 16.55 4.35
N PHE A 315 -10.62 17.73 4.28
CA PHE A 315 -10.23 18.90 5.06
C PHE A 315 -11.32 19.14 6.11
N LEU A 316 -10.93 19.01 7.39
CA LEU A 316 -11.82 19.04 8.54
C LEU A 316 -11.68 20.35 9.29
N GLN A 317 -12.77 20.75 9.95
CA GLN A 317 -12.78 21.88 10.87
C GLN A 317 -12.43 21.39 12.28
N ASP A 318 -13.08 20.32 12.74
CA ASP A 318 -12.97 19.83 14.11
C ASP A 318 -12.35 18.42 14.19
N ARG A 319 -11.64 18.15 15.28
CA ARG A 319 -11.07 16.83 15.57
C ARG A 319 -12.12 15.74 15.80
N GLN A 320 -13.32 16.11 16.25
CA GLN A 320 -14.42 15.17 16.48
C GLN A 320 -14.95 14.53 15.19
N ASP A 321 -14.66 15.15 14.04
CA ASP A 321 -15.10 14.64 12.75
C ASP A 321 -14.16 13.58 12.18
N ILE A 322 -12.98 13.37 12.79
CA ILE A 322 -11.96 12.40 12.33
C ILE A 322 -12.58 11.00 12.23
N LEU A 323 -12.29 10.30 11.13
CA LEU A 323 -12.76 8.94 10.91
C LEU A 323 -12.02 7.96 11.85
N PRO A 324 -12.71 6.95 12.41
CA PRO A 324 -12.07 5.95 13.26
C PRO A 324 -10.92 5.21 12.54
N LYS A 325 -9.86 4.87 13.28
CA LYS A 325 -8.67 4.18 12.76
C LYS A 325 -9.00 2.89 12.00
N ALA A 326 -9.94 2.09 12.52
CA ALA A 326 -10.38 0.85 11.88
C ALA A 326 -11.01 1.09 10.50
N PHE A 327 -11.79 2.16 10.35
CA PHE A 327 -12.41 2.54 9.07
C PHE A 327 -11.34 2.97 8.05
N ILE A 328 -10.36 3.76 8.48
CA ILE A 328 -9.23 4.18 7.64
C ILE A 328 -8.35 3.00 7.22
N ALA A 329 -8.08 2.07 8.15
CA ALA A 329 -7.31 0.86 7.88
C ALA A 329 -8.01 -0.04 6.86
N GLU A 330 -9.34 -0.20 6.97
CA GLU A 330 -10.12 -0.98 6.01
C GLU A 330 -10.11 -0.35 4.62
N ALA A 331 -10.27 0.98 4.51
CA ALA A 331 -10.15 1.66 3.23
C ALA A 331 -8.77 1.43 2.59
N LYS A 332 -7.70 1.50 3.39
CA LYS A 332 -6.33 1.25 2.94
C LYS A 332 -6.12 -0.19 2.47
N ARG A 333 -6.66 -1.20 3.18
CA ARG A 333 -6.64 -2.60 2.76
C ARG A 333 -7.31 -2.81 1.40
N ASN A 334 -8.36 -2.06 1.13
CA ASN A 334 -9.07 -2.06 -0.15
C ASN A 334 -8.46 -1.10 -1.21
N GLY A 335 -7.25 -0.59 -0.96
CA GLY A 335 -6.45 0.15 -1.95
C GLY A 335 -6.66 1.66 -1.98
N LEU A 336 -7.41 2.25 -1.04
CA LEU A 336 -7.59 3.70 -0.95
C LEU A 336 -6.98 4.28 0.34
N ILE A 337 -6.00 5.18 0.19
CA ILE A 337 -5.41 5.90 1.33
C ILE A 337 -6.32 7.07 1.71
N ILE A 338 -6.75 7.16 2.96
CA ILE A 338 -7.47 8.34 3.46
C ILE A 338 -6.47 9.27 4.16
N THR A 339 -6.54 10.56 3.86
CA THR A 339 -5.72 11.60 4.49
C THR A 339 -6.62 12.69 5.01
N GLU A 340 -6.64 12.87 6.32
CA GLU A 340 -7.45 13.87 6.98
C GLU A 340 -6.57 15.03 7.42
N VAL A 341 -7.00 16.25 7.08
CA VAL A 341 -6.24 17.48 7.30
C VAL A 341 -7.08 18.44 8.12
N ILE A 342 -6.56 18.93 9.24
CA ILE A 342 -7.19 20.01 10.01
C ILE A 342 -6.45 21.32 9.73
N GLN A 343 -7.20 22.38 9.46
CA GLN A 343 -6.62 23.70 9.21
C GLN A 343 -5.74 24.14 10.40
N GLY A 344 -4.54 24.63 10.09
CA GLY A 344 -3.53 25.03 11.10
C GLY A 344 -2.81 23.88 11.80
N HIS A 345 -3.33 22.66 11.76
CA HIS A 345 -2.75 21.48 12.44
C HIS A 345 -2.05 20.52 11.47
N GLY A 346 -2.40 20.58 10.18
CA GLY A 346 -1.82 19.71 9.16
C GLY A 346 -2.53 18.35 9.09
N VAL A 347 -1.80 17.33 8.65
CA VAL A 347 -2.33 15.96 8.57
C VAL A 347 -2.49 15.40 9.97
N VAL A 348 -3.66 14.84 10.25
CA VAL A 348 -4.01 14.27 11.55
C VAL A 348 -4.23 12.77 11.43
N GLU A 349 -3.80 12.06 12.45
CA GLU A 349 -4.06 10.63 12.61
C GLU A 349 -5.16 10.42 13.67
N PRO A 350 -6.03 9.43 13.49
CA PRO A 350 -7.03 9.09 14.50
C PRO A 350 -6.37 8.60 15.79
N PRO A 351 -7.01 8.86 16.95
CA PRO A 351 -6.49 8.40 18.23
C PRO A 351 -6.33 6.88 18.25
N GLU A 352 -5.23 6.40 18.82
CA GLU A 352 -5.05 4.97 19.07
C GLU A 352 -5.93 4.56 20.24
N ILE A 353 -6.88 3.67 20.00
CA ILE A 353 -7.68 3.08 21.06
C ILE A 353 -7.28 1.62 21.21
N ARG A 354 -6.78 1.27 22.39
CA ARG A 354 -6.39 -0.10 22.72
C ARG A 354 -7.59 -0.82 23.30
N HIS A 355 -7.93 -1.95 22.71
CA HIS A 355 -9.00 -2.79 23.20
C HIS A 355 -8.64 -4.27 23.05
N GLN A 356 -9.35 -5.13 23.76
CA GLN A 356 -9.24 -6.58 23.55
C GLN A 356 -9.86 -6.93 22.19
N ALA A 357 -9.14 -7.72 21.40
CA ALA A 357 -9.60 -8.15 20.09
C ALA A 357 -10.80 -9.09 20.25
N LEU A 358 -11.94 -8.69 19.69
CA LEU A 358 -13.11 -9.55 19.58
C LEU A 358 -12.91 -10.56 18.44
N SER A 359 -13.32 -11.80 18.67
CA SER A 359 -13.40 -12.82 17.62
C SER A 359 -14.83 -12.92 17.12
N ILE A 360 -15.01 -13.03 15.81
CA ILE A 360 -16.30 -13.33 15.20
C ILE A 360 -16.50 -14.86 15.30
N PRO A 361 -17.54 -15.35 15.99
CA PRO A 361 -17.87 -16.77 16.00
C PRO A 361 -18.15 -17.27 14.58
N ASP A 362 -17.70 -18.49 14.26
CA ASP A 362 -17.83 -19.08 12.93
C ASP A 362 -18.68 -20.36 12.99
N LEU A 363 -19.77 -20.36 12.23
CA LEU A 363 -20.73 -21.46 12.15
C LEU A 363 -20.35 -22.51 11.10
N ARG A 364 -19.37 -22.24 10.25
CA ARG A 364 -19.02 -23.11 9.12
C ARG A 364 -18.66 -24.51 9.61
N SER A 365 -19.45 -25.49 9.18
CA SER A 365 -19.19 -26.91 9.39
C SER A 365 -19.38 -27.69 8.07
N SER A 366 -19.13 -29.00 8.11
CA SER A 366 -19.28 -29.89 6.95
C SER A 366 -20.72 -30.21 6.58
N ASN A 367 -21.70 -29.96 7.46
CA ASN A 367 -23.11 -30.27 7.20
C ASN A 367 -24.08 -29.27 7.87
N HIS A 368 -25.30 -29.17 7.35
CA HIS A 368 -26.29 -28.21 7.84
C HIS A 368 -26.67 -28.44 9.31
N MET A 369 -26.79 -29.69 9.76
CA MET A 369 -27.18 -29.98 11.15
C MET A 369 -26.15 -29.46 12.15
N ASP A 370 -24.86 -29.62 11.88
CA ASP A 370 -23.80 -29.11 12.74
C ASP A 370 -23.71 -27.58 12.68
N THR A 371 -23.98 -26.97 11.52
CA THR A 371 -24.09 -25.51 11.37
C THR A 371 -25.21 -24.97 12.25
N ILE A 372 -26.38 -25.61 12.22
CA ILE A 372 -27.54 -25.22 13.02
C ILE A 372 -27.31 -25.51 14.50
N LEU A 373 -26.68 -26.63 14.87
CA LEU A 373 -26.28 -26.87 16.26
C LEU A 373 -25.42 -25.72 16.80
N ASN A 374 -24.39 -25.32 16.05
CA ASN A 374 -23.51 -24.23 16.45
C ASN A 374 -24.29 -22.92 16.59
N LEU A 375 -25.21 -22.63 15.67
CA LEU A 375 -26.08 -21.46 15.74
C LEU A 375 -26.95 -21.46 17.01
N LEU A 376 -27.60 -22.58 17.30
CA LEU A 376 -28.45 -22.75 18.48
C LEU A 376 -27.65 -22.58 19.77
N ASN A 377 -26.44 -23.12 19.83
CA ASN A 377 -25.53 -22.96 20.97
C ASN A 377 -25.12 -21.49 21.16
N ILE A 378 -24.80 -20.75 20.08
CA ILE A 378 -24.50 -19.31 20.17
C ILE A 378 -25.71 -18.51 20.65
N PHE A 379 -26.93 -18.93 20.29
CA PHE A 379 -28.17 -18.35 20.80
C PHE A 379 -28.51 -18.76 22.23
N ASN A 380 -27.64 -19.55 22.89
CA ASN A 380 -27.85 -20.13 24.22
C ASN A 380 -29.13 -20.97 24.30
N LEU A 381 -29.50 -21.60 23.20
CA LEU A 381 -30.57 -22.60 23.17
C LEU A 381 -29.97 -23.97 23.47
N GLN A 382 -30.77 -24.87 24.05
CA GLN A 382 -30.34 -26.20 24.48
C GLN A 382 -30.89 -27.30 23.54
N PRO A 383 -30.25 -27.53 22.38
CA PRO A 383 -30.65 -28.60 21.46
C PRO A 383 -30.31 -29.98 21.99
N SER A 384 -31.22 -30.93 21.76
CA SER A 384 -30.97 -32.37 21.96
C SER A 384 -30.79 -33.05 20.61
N ARG A 385 -29.78 -33.91 20.47
CA ARG A 385 -29.54 -34.71 19.25
C ARG A 385 -30.30 -36.03 19.29
N ASN A 386 -30.62 -36.57 18.12
CA ASN A 386 -31.08 -37.95 17.93
C ASN A 386 -32.23 -38.34 18.90
N THR A 387 -33.20 -37.46 19.06
CA THR A 387 -34.27 -37.62 20.06
C THR A 387 -35.51 -38.21 19.40
N ASP A 388 -36.09 -39.24 19.98
CA ASP A 388 -37.37 -39.77 19.54
C ASP A 388 -38.51 -38.88 20.06
N GLU A 389 -39.33 -38.37 19.14
CA GLU A 389 -40.54 -37.63 19.47
C GLU A 389 -41.75 -38.53 19.24
N GLN A 390 -42.47 -38.81 20.33
CA GLN A 390 -43.63 -39.69 20.30
C GLN A 390 -44.82 -38.97 19.68
N ILE A 391 -45.42 -39.58 18.66
CA ILE A 391 -46.60 -39.07 17.97
C ILE A 391 -47.85 -39.81 18.43
N PHE A 392 -47.76 -41.13 18.59
CA PHE A 392 -48.82 -41.97 19.12
C PHE A 392 -48.36 -42.73 20.37
N ASP A 393 -49.24 -42.81 21.36
CA ASP A 393 -49.00 -43.49 22.62
C ASP A 393 -49.87 -44.74 22.75
N GLN A 394 -49.28 -45.84 23.19
CA GLN A 394 -49.97 -47.11 23.28
C GLN A 394 -51.17 -47.07 24.24
N SER A 395 -51.11 -46.28 25.31
CA SER A 395 -52.20 -46.17 26.29
C SER A 395 -53.39 -45.38 25.77
N ARG A 396 -53.16 -44.41 24.88
CA ARG A 396 -54.20 -43.54 24.32
C ARG A 396 -54.72 -44.05 22.97
N ASP A 397 -53.82 -44.53 22.13
CA ASP A 397 -54.07 -44.76 20.70
C ASP A 397 -54.03 -46.26 20.34
N GLY A 398 -53.65 -47.13 21.27
CA GLY A 398 -53.57 -48.58 21.07
C GLY A 398 -52.31 -49.08 20.36
N PHE A 399 -51.44 -48.18 19.89
CA PHE A 399 -50.13 -48.47 19.32
C PHE A 399 -49.13 -47.35 19.64
N ASN A 400 -47.83 -47.66 19.58
CA ASN A 400 -46.78 -46.67 19.75
C ASN A 400 -46.18 -46.30 18.39
N LEU A 401 -46.00 -45.00 18.15
CA LEU A 401 -45.24 -44.51 17.01
C LEU A 401 -44.47 -43.27 17.40
N SER A 402 -43.17 -43.30 17.13
CA SER A 402 -42.25 -42.19 17.37
C SER A 402 -41.50 -41.86 16.09
N VAL A 403 -41.18 -40.57 15.91
CA VAL A 403 -40.34 -40.10 14.82
C VAL A 403 -39.04 -39.57 15.39
N LYS A 404 -37.93 -40.03 14.83
CA LYS A 404 -36.59 -39.63 15.26
C LYS A 404 -36.22 -38.26 14.70
N ALA A 405 -35.92 -37.33 15.59
CA ALA A 405 -35.40 -36.01 15.28
C ALA A 405 -33.87 -36.04 15.22
N ASP A 406 -33.29 -35.42 14.19
CA ASP A 406 -31.84 -35.21 14.14
C ASP A 406 -31.42 -34.19 15.20
N LEU A 407 -32.17 -33.09 15.31
CA LEU A 407 -32.09 -32.10 16.39
C LEU A 407 -33.48 -31.73 16.90
N MET A 408 -33.61 -31.54 18.21
CA MET A 408 -34.84 -31.14 18.87
C MET A 408 -34.58 -29.96 19.81
N ILE A 409 -35.42 -28.95 19.74
CA ILE A 409 -35.41 -27.78 20.62
C ILE A 409 -36.74 -27.72 21.37
N ARG A 410 -36.67 -27.55 22.69
CA ARG A 410 -37.83 -27.38 23.57
C ARG A 410 -37.78 -26.00 24.24
N GLN A 411 -38.71 -25.11 23.88
CA GLN A 411 -38.81 -23.75 24.40
C GLN A 411 -40.19 -23.55 25.02
N GLY A 412 -40.32 -23.83 26.32
CA GLY A 412 -41.62 -23.84 26.99
C GLY A 412 -42.57 -24.84 26.34
N ALA A 413 -43.74 -24.37 25.89
CA ALA A 413 -44.73 -25.19 25.21
C ALA A 413 -44.42 -25.45 23.72
N LYS A 414 -43.51 -24.67 23.11
CA LYS A 414 -43.17 -24.80 21.69
C LYS A 414 -42.02 -25.78 21.52
N ARG A 415 -42.20 -26.75 20.62
CA ARG A 415 -41.18 -27.72 20.23
C ARG A 415 -40.84 -27.53 18.76
N THR A 416 -39.55 -27.55 18.43
CA THR A 416 -39.08 -27.47 17.04
C THR A 416 -38.17 -28.66 16.77
N MET A 417 -38.52 -29.43 15.76
CA MET A 417 -37.83 -30.62 15.31
C MET A 417 -37.16 -30.35 13.97
N PHE A 418 -35.87 -30.68 13.86
CA PHE A 418 -35.11 -30.60 12.63
C PHE A 418 -34.79 -32.01 12.11
N HIS A 419 -34.92 -32.19 10.80
CA HIS A 419 -34.60 -33.44 10.12
C HIS A 419 -33.97 -33.18 8.75
N ALA A 420 -33.06 -34.07 8.35
CA ALA A 420 -32.37 -33.99 7.06
C ALA A 420 -33.12 -34.73 5.94
N LYS A 421 -33.97 -35.70 6.32
CA LYS A 421 -34.74 -36.54 5.39
C LYS A 421 -36.21 -36.16 5.45
N PRO A 422 -36.89 -36.03 4.30
CA PRO A 422 -38.30 -35.66 4.29
C PRO A 422 -39.15 -36.68 5.04
N LEU A 423 -40.02 -36.17 5.91
CA LEU A 423 -41.04 -36.96 6.57
C LEU A 423 -42.31 -37.02 5.70
N PRO A 424 -43.03 -38.16 5.66
CA PRO A 424 -44.34 -38.24 5.04
C PRO A 424 -45.30 -37.16 5.57
N GLY A 425 -46.11 -36.57 4.68
CA GLY A 425 -46.95 -35.40 5.01
C GLY A 425 -47.96 -35.64 6.13
N GLN A 426 -48.41 -36.88 6.33
CA GLN A 426 -49.27 -37.24 7.46
C GLN A 426 -48.53 -37.08 8.80
N PHE A 427 -47.24 -37.42 8.89
CA PHE A 427 -46.46 -37.24 10.12
C PHE A 427 -46.23 -35.77 10.45
N THR A 428 -45.95 -34.94 9.45
CA THR A 428 -45.76 -33.50 9.70
C THR A 428 -47.05 -32.82 10.13
N ALA A 429 -48.21 -33.26 9.63
CA ALA A 429 -49.51 -32.79 10.09
C ALA A 429 -49.74 -33.14 11.57
N ILE A 430 -49.53 -34.41 11.97
CA ILE A 430 -49.76 -34.84 13.35
C ILE A 430 -48.74 -34.19 14.30
N LEU A 431 -47.47 -34.05 13.90
CA LEU A 431 -46.46 -33.32 14.67
C LEU A 431 -46.93 -31.88 14.93
N ARG A 432 -47.45 -31.19 13.90
CA ARG A 432 -47.97 -29.83 14.03
C ARG A 432 -49.20 -29.76 14.95
N GLU A 433 -50.14 -30.69 14.84
CA GLU A 433 -51.29 -30.80 15.74
C GLU A 433 -50.86 -30.99 17.20
N ASN A 434 -49.77 -31.74 17.42
CA ASN A 434 -49.15 -31.92 18.73
C ASN A 434 -48.25 -30.74 19.17
N GLY A 435 -48.25 -29.62 18.44
CA GLY A 435 -47.45 -28.43 18.78
C GLY A 435 -45.94 -28.58 18.53
N VAL A 436 -45.54 -29.50 17.65
CA VAL A 436 -44.16 -29.69 17.19
C VAL A 436 -44.02 -29.12 15.78
N GLU A 437 -43.25 -28.04 15.64
CA GLU A 437 -42.91 -27.48 14.33
C GLU A 437 -41.80 -28.31 13.69
N SER A 438 -42.01 -28.75 12.45
CA SER A 438 -41.09 -29.64 11.73
C SER A 438 -40.32 -28.88 10.66
N VAL A 439 -39.00 -28.90 10.71
CA VAL A 439 -38.09 -28.17 9.81
C VAL A 439 -37.22 -29.15 9.03
N LEU A 440 -37.40 -29.18 7.71
CA LEU A 440 -36.59 -29.97 6.79
C LEU A 440 -35.37 -29.19 6.29
N LEU A 441 -34.18 -29.72 6.52
CA LEU A 441 -32.90 -29.19 6.05
C LEU A 441 -32.24 -30.19 5.08
N THR A 442 -32.37 -29.98 3.78
CA THR A 442 -31.83 -30.91 2.78
C THR A 442 -30.37 -30.59 2.44
N GLN A 443 -29.71 -31.47 1.68
CA GLN A 443 -28.36 -31.18 1.16
C GLN A 443 -28.38 -30.13 0.04
N ASP A 444 -29.51 -29.96 -0.65
CA ASP A 444 -29.68 -28.97 -1.71
C ASP A 444 -29.87 -27.55 -1.18
N ASP A 445 -30.21 -27.41 0.11
CA ASP A 445 -30.29 -26.11 0.75
C ASP A 445 -28.93 -25.41 0.73
N SER A 446 -28.91 -24.10 0.48
CA SER A 446 -27.70 -23.32 0.80
C SER A 446 -27.58 -23.18 2.33
N ARG A 447 -26.37 -22.94 2.85
CA ARG A 447 -26.20 -22.63 4.29
C ARG A 447 -27.09 -21.48 4.75
N ARG A 448 -27.23 -20.45 3.91
CA ARG A 448 -28.15 -19.33 4.14
C ARG A 448 -29.60 -19.81 4.29
N THR A 449 -30.07 -20.61 3.34
CA THR A 449 -31.43 -21.17 3.36
C THR A 449 -31.67 -22.03 4.59
N ALA A 450 -30.69 -22.85 4.99
CA ALA A 450 -30.78 -23.67 6.19
C ALA A 450 -30.92 -22.81 7.46
N ILE A 451 -30.17 -21.71 7.55
CA ILE A 451 -30.28 -20.74 8.64
C ILE A 451 -31.66 -20.06 8.63
N GLU A 452 -32.12 -19.54 7.49
CA GLU A 452 -33.42 -18.85 7.39
C GLU A 452 -34.58 -19.78 7.74
N LYS A 453 -34.57 -21.03 7.26
CA LYS A 453 -35.52 -22.09 7.66
C LYS A 453 -35.50 -22.35 9.17
N THR A 454 -34.30 -22.36 9.76
CA THR A 454 -34.14 -22.56 11.20
C THR A 454 -34.73 -21.40 11.99
N LEU A 455 -34.41 -20.16 11.62
CA LEU A 455 -34.95 -18.97 12.28
C LEU A 455 -36.49 -18.94 12.17
N ALA A 456 -37.03 -19.28 11.00
CA ALA A 456 -38.48 -19.38 10.77
C ALA A 456 -39.12 -20.48 11.63
N GLY A 457 -38.52 -21.67 11.69
CA GLY A 457 -39.04 -22.80 12.50
C GLY A 457 -39.01 -22.53 14.01
N LEU A 458 -38.02 -21.77 14.49
CA LEU A 458 -37.99 -21.27 15.87
C LEU A 458 -39.04 -20.17 16.10
N GLY A 459 -39.56 -19.55 15.04
CA GLY A 459 -40.47 -18.40 15.13
C GLY A 459 -39.74 -17.11 15.50
N LEU A 460 -38.45 -17.01 15.20
CA LEU A 460 -37.67 -15.80 15.40
C LEU A 460 -37.95 -14.81 14.28
N VAL A 461 -38.10 -13.53 14.63
CA VAL A 461 -38.24 -12.46 13.64
C VAL A 461 -36.86 -12.11 13.09
N PHE A 462 -36.68 -12.26 11.79
CA PHE A 462 -35.44 -11.93 11.10
C PHE A 462 -35.69 -11.17 9.80
N SER A 463 -34.67 -10.47 9.34
CA SER A 463 -34.68 -9.74 8.07
C SER A 463 -33.35 -9.92 7.34
N SER A 464 -33.41 -10.27 6.05
CA SER A 464 -32.26 -10.36 5.16
C SER A 464 -32.11 -9.08 4.35
N GLY A 465 -30.91 -8.52 4.28
CA GLY A 465 -30.67 -7.30 3.52
C GLY A 465 -29.28 -6.71 3.69
N VAL A 466 -29.05 -5.54 3.09
CA VAL A 466 -27.83 -4.75 3.30
C VAL A 466 -28.06 -3.78 4.44
N PHE A 467 -27.26 -3.91 5.50
CA PHE A 467 -27.28 -3.04 6.66
C PHE A 467 -26.20 -1.97 6.51
N SER A 468 -26.46 -0.77 7.04
CA SER A 468 -25.61 0.41 6.91
C SER A 468 -25.37 1.05 8.26
N PHE A 469 -24.10 1.25 8.62
CA PHE A 469 -23.65 1.82 9.88
C PHE A 469 -22.89 3.13 9.61
N SER A 470 -23.47 4.27 9.98
CA SER A 470 -22.98 5.60 9.62
C SER A 470 -21.83 6.10 10.50
N VAL A 471 -20.74 6.57 9.91
CA VAL A 471 -19.51 6.98 10.61
C VAL A 471 -19.25 8.48 10.43
N PRO A 472 -18.99 9.27 11.48
CA PRO A 472 -19.15 8.92 12.90
C PRO A 472 -20.63 8.85 13.31
N GLN A 473 -20.96 7.99 14.28
CA GLN A 473 -22.34 7.72 14.70
C GLN A 473 -23.11 8.97 15.21
N LYS A 474 -22.42 9.87 15.91
CA LYS A 474 -23.02 11.02 16.62
C LYS A 474 -23.01 12.34 15.83
N ALA A 475 -22.52 12.35 14.59
CA ALA A 475 -22.55 13.58 13.81
C ALA A 475 -23.93 13.76 13.15
N GLY A 476 -24.51 14.96 13.27
CA GLY A 476 -25.68 15.37 12.48
C GLY A 476 -25.43 15.35 10.96
N LYS A 477 -24.21 15.05 10.53
CA LYS A 477 -23.78 14.81 9.14
C LYS A 477 -22.80 13.62 9.10
N PRO A 478 -23.25 12.40 8.76
CA PRO A 478 -22.35 11.26 8.64
C PRO A 478 -21.34 11.48 7.51
N ARG A 479 -20.08 11.16 7.77
CA ARG A 479 -18.97 11.32 6.83
C ARG A 479 -18.68 10.05 6.02
N GLY A 480 -19.24 8.93 6.45
CA GLY A 480 -19.17 7.67 5.74
C GLY A 480 -20.17 6.65 6.27
N ALA A 481 -20.12 5.45 5.73
CA ALA A 481 -20.89 4.32 6.22
C ALA A 481 -20.15 3.00 5.97
N ILE A 482 -20.34 2.03 6.86
CA ILE A 482 -19.95 0.63 6.67
C ILE A 482 -21.21 -0.12 6.26
N ARG A 483 -21.19 -0.77 5.09
CA ARG A 483 -22.35 -1.45 4.52
C ARG A 483 -22.04 -2.90 4.26
N PHE A 484 -22.94 -3.81 4.63
CA PHE A 484 -22.75 -5.21 4.31
C PHE A 484 -24.07 -6.00 4.29
N PRO A 485 -24.15 -7.05 3.46
CA PRO A 485 -25.26 -7.98 3.51
C PRO A 485 -25.20 -8.84 4.78
N ALA A 486 -26.34 -9.04 5.44
CA ALA A 486 -26.46 -9.95 6.56
C ALA A 486 -27.88 -10.52 6.68
N ILE A 487 -28.04 -11.52 7.55
CA ILE A 487 -29.32 -11.85 8.17
C ILE A 487 -29.31 -11.22 9.56
N ARG A 488 -30.23 -10.27 9.83
CA ARG A 488 -30.40 -9.67 11.15
C ARG A 488 -31.52 -10.39 11.89
N VAL A 489 -31.25 -10.82 13.11
CA VAL A 489 -32.21 -11.51 13.98
C VAL A 489 -32.12 -10.97 15.40
N ALA A 490 -33.26 -10.79 16.04
CA ALA A 490 -33.34 -10.43 17.45
C ALA A 490 -33.44 -11.70 18.31
N VAL A 491 -32.46 -11.90 19.20
CA VAL A 491 -32.42 -13.05 20.12
C VAL A 491 -31.93 -12.57 21.48
N ASN A 492 -32.63 -12.95 22.56
CA ASN A 492 -32.29 -12.60 23.94
C ASN A 492 -32.05 -11.09 24.14
N GLN A 493 -32.92 -10.24 23.58
CA GLN A 493 -32.82 -8.76 23.61
C GLN A 493 -31.57 -8.18 22.92
N SER A 494 -30.79 -8.99 22.19
CA SER A 494 -29.63 -8.57 21.41
C SER A 494 -29.88 -8.73 19.91
N LEU A 495 -29.34 -7.81 19.10
CA LEU A 495 -29.37 -7.91 17.64
C LEU A 495 -28.13 -8.66 17.17
N LYS A 496 -28.34 -9.80 16.52
CA LYS A 496 -27.28 -10.58 15.88
C LYS A 496 -27.33 -10.37 14.37
N TYR A 497 -26.15 -10.28 13.75
CA TYR A 497 -25.96 -10.14 12.32
C TYR A 497 -25.15 -11.31 11.79
N LEU A 498 -25.79 -12.18 11.03
CA LEU A 498 -25.13 -13.33 10.43
C LEU A 498 -24.56 -12.91 9.07
N ILE A 499 -23.26 -13.14 8.84
CA ILE A 499 -22.52 -12.70 7.64
C ILE A 499 -21.81 -13.87 6.93
N GLU A 500 -21.66 -13.77 5.61
CA GLU A 500 -21.04 -14.81 4.75
C GLU A 500 -19.57 -14.49 4.37
N PHE A 501 -18.99 -13.43 4.93
CA PHE A 501 -17.67 -12.92 4.57
C PHE A 501 -16.78 -12.73 5.80
N ASP A 502 -15.47 -12.64 5.55
CA ASP A 502 -14.50 -12.28 6.59
C ASP A 502 -14.50 -10.78 6.83
N MET A 503 -14.54 -10.38 8.10
CA MET A 503 -14.40 -8.98 8.50
C MET A 503 -13.16 -8.82 9.37
N ASP A 504 -12.43 -7.73 9.14
CA ASP A 504 -11.30 -7.34 9.96
C ASP A 504 -11.71 -7.13 11.42
N LYS A 505 -10.86 -7.57 12.36
CA LYS A 505 -11.18 -7.56 13.79
C LYS A 505 -11.36 -6.15 14.34
N ASP A 506 -10.54 -5.19 13.89
CA ASP A 506 -10.65 -3.80 14.33
C ASP A 506 -11.93 -3.15 13.80
N LEU A 507 -12.35 -3.51 12.58
CA LEU A 507 -13.59 -3.04 11.99
C LEU A 507 -14.82 -3.64 12.69
N TYR A 508 -14.78 -4.94 13.01
CA TYR A 508 -15.82 -5.58 13.83
C TYR A 508 -15.90 -4.93 15.21
N GLN A 509 -14.76 -4.68 15.85
CA GLN A 509 -14.70 -4.01 17.14
C GLN A 509 -15.35 -2.62 17.09
N LEU A 510 -15.07 -1.84 16.05
CA LEU A 510 -15.74 -0.55 15.83
C LEU A 510 -17.27 -0.73 15.75
N LEU A 511 -17.74 -1.75 15.02
CA LEU A 511 -19.16 -2.02 14.86
C LEU A 511 -19.84 -2.38 16.20
N HIS A 512 -19.20 -3.24 16.98
CA HIS A 512 -19.72 -3.68 18.28
C HIS A 512 -19.74 -2.52 19.29
N GLN A 513 -18.70 -1.69 19.35
CA GLN A 513 -18.61 -0.60 20.33
C GLN A 513 -19.57 0.55 20.06
N GLN A 514 -19.81 0.90 18.79
CA GLN A 514 -20.66 2.03 18.45
C GLN A 514 -22.12 1.62 18.30
N TRP A 515 -22.43 0.44 17.75
CA TRP A 515 -23.80 0.03 17.46
C TRP A 515 -24.27 -1.25 18.15
N GLU A 516 -23.46 -1.84 19.05
CA GLU A 516 -23.78 -3.12 19.70
C GLU A 516 -24.09 -4.23 18.68
N ALA A 517 -23.47 -4.14 17.49
CA ALA A 517 -23.69 -5.06 16.39
C ALA A 517 -22.86 -6.34 16.61
N ASP A 518 -23.53 -7.41 17.02
CA ASP A 518 -22.89 -8.72 17.21
C ASP A 518 -22.86 -9.52 15.92
N LEU A 519 -21.67 -9.79 15.40
CA LEU A 519 -21.48 -10.53 14.15
C LEU A 519 -21.30 -12.02 14.42
N ILE A 520 -21.87 -12.84 13.55
CA ILE A 520 -21.67 -14.30 13.50
C ILE A 520 -21.39 -14.67 12.03
N LYS A 521 -20.32 -15.40 11.75
CA LYS A 521 -19.98 -15.83 10.40
C LYS A 521 -20.59 -17.20 10.09
N TYR A 522 -21.02 -17.45 8.85
CA TYR A 522 -21.53 -18.76 8.40
C TYR A 522 -21.10 -19.19 7.00
#